data_AF-A0AAU1UDT4-F1
#
_entry.id   AF-A0AAU1UDT4-F1
#
_cell.length_a   1.000
_cell.length_b   1.000
_cell.length_c   1.000
_cell.angle_alpha   90.00
_cell.angle_beta   90.00
_cell.angle_gamma   90.00
#
_symmetry.space_group_name_H-M   'P 1'
#
loop_
_entity.id
_entity.type
_entity.pdbx_description
1 polymer ?
#
loop_
_entity_poly.entity_id
_entity_poly.type
_entity_poly.pdbx_seq_one_letter_code
_entity_poly.pdbx_strand_id
1 'polypeptide(L)'
;MTQTTGKYADFERLREQAIALRRNGRSLRQIADELGVRSKETLSRLVRGEPPAERSKRPNAKDDLRAQARELRRPGRTYNEIQAELGCSKSSVSLWVRDMPKPEARCTPEEQRARMNHESADVAAAEAHWAEVVGVDASVFSKPTIKKRNPRTVRKNTGENYHGCLVIYVRQSAELYRRMEGTWYGIVLGARPTA
;
A
#
# COMPACT_ATOMS: atom_id res chain seq x y z
N MET A 1 2.24 -31.20 51.23
CA MET A 1 1.52 -29.91 51.20
C MET A 1 2.49 -28.85 50.73
N THR A 2 2.45 -28.47 49.45
CA THR A 2 3.39 -27.51 48.84
C THR A 2 2.66 -26.20 48.59
N GLN A 3 2.86 -25.24 49.51
CA GLN A 3 2.40 -23.87 49.36
C GLN A 3 3.38 -23.09 48.48
N THR A 4 3.10 -23.07 47.18
CA THR A 4 3.70 -22.12 46.22
C THR A 4 2.58 -21.22 45.66
N THR A 5 1.73 -20.71 46.54
CA THR A 5 0.45 -20.06 46.19
C THR A 5 0.51 -18.53 46.13
N GLY A 6 1.53 -17.88 46.70
CA GLY A 6 1.56 -16.42 46.88
C GLY A 6 1.58 -15.61 45.57
N LYS A 7 2.58 -15.81 44.70
CA LYS A 7 2.75 -14.98 43.49
C LYS A 7 1.63 -15.17 42.46
N TYR A 8 1.07 -16.36 42.34
CA TYR A 8 -0.05 -16.64 41.44
C TYR A 8 -1.36 -16.08 41.99
N ALA A 9 -1.60 -16.19 43.30
CA ALA A 9 -2.77 -15.59 43.94
C ALA A 9 -2.75 -14.06 43.83
N ASP A 10 -1.59 -13.42 43.98
CA ASP A 10 -1.44 -11.98 43.80
C ASP A 10 -1.67 -11.56 42.33
N PHE A 11 -1.22 -12.37 41.37
CA PHE A 11 -1.47 -12.12 39.95
C PHE A 11 -2.95 -12.24 39.59
N GLU A 12 -3.65 -13.28 40.04
CA GLU A 12 -5.08 -13.47 39.75
C GLU A 12 -5.93 -12.38 40.41
N ARG A 13 -5.61 -11.96 41.65
CA ARG A 13 -6.26 -10.83 42.30
C ARG A 13 -6.07 -9.53 41.52
N LEU A 14 -4.84 -9.23 41.08
CA LEU A 14 -4.55 -8.07 40.25
C LEU A 14 -5.27 -8.16 38.89
N ARG A 15 -5.45 -9.37 38.37
CA ARG A 15 -6.13 -9.62 37.09
C ARG A 15 -7.61 -9.32 37.20
N GLU A 16 -8.27 -9.82 38.24
CA GLU A 16 -9.68 -9.54 38.51
C GLU A 16 -9.93 -8.03 38.66
N GLN A 17 -9.08 -7.34 39.43
CA GLN A 17 -9.16 -5.89 39.60
C GLN A 17 -8.93 -5.14 38.28
N ALA A 18 -7.92 -5.52 37.50
CA ALA A 18 -7.63 -4.90 36.21
C ALA A 18 -8.78 -5.07 35.21
N ILE A 19 -9.41 -6.25 35.18
CA ILE A 19 -10.58 -6.54 34.33
C ILE A 19 -11.79 -5.72 34.78
N ALA A 20 -12.07 -5.65 36.09
CA ALA A 20 -13.16 -4.84 36.61
C ALA A 20 -12.99 -3.36 36.24
N LEU A 21 -11.79 -2.80 36.43
CA LEU A 21 -11.48 -1.42 36.02
C LEU A 21 -11.61 -1.22 34.50
N ARG A 22 -11.18 -2.21 33.69
CA ARG A 22 -11.30 -2.17 32.24
C ARG A 22 -12.76 -2.16 31.78
N ARG A 23 -13.61 -2.98 32.38
CA ARG A 23 -15.06 -3.04 32.11
C ARG A 23 -15.80 -1.79 32.56
N ASN A 24 -15.33 -1.14 33.63
CA ASN A 24 -15.77 0.20 34.04
C ASN A 24 -15.27 1.34 33.14
N GLY A 25 -14.59 1.02 32.03
CA GLY A 25 -14.19 1.98 31.01
C GLY A 25 -12.90 2.73 31.31
N ARG A 26 -12.10 2.29 32.30
CA ARG A 26 -10.79 2.90 32.58
C ARG A 26 -9.78 2.62 31.45
N SER A 27 -8.93 3.61 31.18
CA SER A 27 -7.81 3.47 30.25
C SER A 27 -6.70 2.61 30.86
N LEU A 28 -5.84 2.01 30.02
CA LEU A 28 -4.70 1.21 30.49
C LEU A 28 -3.78 2.01 31.42
N ARG A 29 -3.62 3.32 31.16
CA ARG A 29 -2.81 4.20 32.01
C ARG A 29 -3.43 4.35 33.40
N GLN A 30 -4.73 4.64 33.48
CA GLN A 30 -5.44 4.75 34.76
C GLN A 30 -5.39 3.44 35.56
N ILE A 31 -5.53 2.30 34.88
CA ILE A 31 -5.42 0.98 35.52
C ILE A 31 -3.99 0.75 36.05
N ALA A 32 -2.96 1.16 35.31
CA ALA A 32 -1.57 1.07 35.75
C ALA A 32 -1.31 1.92 37.00
N ASP A 33 -1.81 3.16 37.00
CA ASP A 33 -1.66 4.11 38.09
C ASP A 33 -2.41 3.62 39.35
N GLU A 34 -3.63 3.10 39.18
CA GLU A 34 -4.50 2.63 40.27
C GLU A 34 -4.02 1.31 40.90
N LEU A 35 -3.49 0.38 40.09
CA LEU A 35 -2.94 -0.88 40.57
C LEU A 35 -1.44 -0.81 40.92
N GLY A 36 -0.80 0.34 40.74
CA GLY A 36 0.64 0.52 40.96
C GLY A 36 1.53 -0.32 40.02
N VAL A 37 0.99 -0.79 38.89
CA VAL A 37 1.70 -1.68 37.96
C VAL A 37 2.58 -0.85 37.03
N ARG A 38 3.87 -0.75 37.37
CA ARG A 38 4.86 -0.03 36.56
C ARG A 38 5.28 -0.76 35.28
N SER A 39 5.10 -2.09 35.22
CA SER A 39 5.47 -2.89 34.06
C SER A 39 4.34 -2.95 33.03
N LYS A 40 4.60 -2.39 31.85
CA LYS A 40 3.71 -2.45 30.68
C LYS A 40 3.38 -3.90 30.29
N GLU A 41 4.32 -4.81 30.44
CA GLU A 41 4.14 -6.22 30.09
C GLU A 41 3.19 -6.91 31.07
N THR A 42 3.38 -6.69 32.37
CA THR A 42 2.48 -7.23 33.41
C THR A 42 1.06 -6.71 33.20
N LEU A 43 0.90 -5.39 33.03
CA LEU A 43 -0.39 -4.78 32.74
C LEU A 43 -1.04 -5.43 31.50
N SER A 44 -0.27 -5.58 30.41
CA SER A 44 -0.77 -6.18 29.16
C SER A 44 -1.19 -7.64 29.33
N ARG A 45 -0.61 -8.39 30.27
CA ARG A 45 -1.04 -9.75 30.63
C ARG A 45 -2.31 -9.76 31.47
N LEU A 46 -2.45 -8.83 32.42
CA LEU A 46 -3.64 -8.72 33.30
C LEU A 46 -4.92 -8.42 32.51
N VAL A 47 -4.87 -7.52 31.52
CA VAL A 47 -6.04 -7.13 30.70
C VAL A 47 -6.14 -7.86 29.37
N ARG A 48 -5.33 -8.91 29.15
CA ARG A 48 -5.37 -9.70 27.92
C ARG A 48 -6.75 -10.34 27.74
N GLY A 49 -7.37 -10.11 26.58
CA GLY A 49 -8.67 -10.66 26.21
C GLY A 49 -9.85 -9.71 26.44
N GLU A 50 -9.67 -8.61 27.19
CA GLU A 50 -10.73 -7.62 27.38
C GLU A 50 -10.67 -6.52 26.30
N PRO A 51 -11.81 -6.14 25.71
CA PRO A 51 -11.84 -5.12 24.67
C PRO A 51 -11.38 -3.75 25.21
N PRO A 52 -10.84 -2.88 24.35
CA PRO A 52 -10.58 -1.49 24.72
C PRO A 52 -11.85 -0.80 25.19
N ALA A 53 -11.76 -0.02 26.27
CA ALA A 53 -12.86 0.80 26.74
C ALA A 53 -13.38 1.69 25.58
N GLU A 54 -14.70 1.77 25.41
CA GLU A 54 -15.33 2.53 24.31
C GLU A 54 -14.84 3.99 24.26
N ARG A 55 -14.69 4.64 25.42
CA ARG A 55 -14.15 6.01 25.53
C ARG A 55 -12.67 6.15 25.13
N SER A 56 -11.91 5.05 25.12
CA SER A 56 -10.50 5.01 24.73
C SER A 56 -10.29 4.66 23.25
N LYS A 57 -11.36 4.28 22.52
CA LYS A 57 -11.31 4.19 21.06
C LYS A 57 -11.17 5.61 20.54
N ARG A 58 -9.97 5.95 20.05
CA ARG A 58 -9.80 7.18 19.28
C ARG A 58 -10.44 6.94 17.92
N PRO A 59 -11.48 7.69 17.53
CA PRO A 59 -11.93 7.67 16.15
C PRO A 59 -10.74 8.12 15.29
N ASN A 60 -10.44 7.39 14.22
CA ASN A 60 -9.56 7.95 13.21
C ASN A 60 -10.29 9.14 12.59
N ALA A 61 -9.55 10.19 12.23
CA ALA A 61 -10.10 11.42 11.65
C ALA A 61 -10.97 11.21 10.38
N LYS A 62 -10.95 10.00 9.79
CA LYS A 62 -11.71 9.64 8.57
C LYS A 62 -12.71 8.50 8.79
N ASP A 63 -12.97 8.07 10.02
CA ASP A 63 -13.91 6.96 10.27
C ASP A 63 -15.35 7.32 9.86
N ASP A 64 -15.76 8.57 10.07
CA ASP A 64 -17.08 9.07 9.61
C ASP A 64 -17.17 9.08 8.08
N LEU A 65 -16.13 9.56 7.40
CA LEU A 65 -16.06 9.53 5.93
C LEU A 65 -16.03 8.10 5.39
N ARG A 66 -15.39 7.17 6.10
CA ARG A 66 -15.41 5.74 5.78
C ARG A 66 -16.82 5.17 5.90
N ALA A 67 -17.55 5.50 6.96
CA ALA A 67 -18.93 5.07 7.13
C ALA A 67 -19.81 5.59 5.98
N GLN A 68 -19.74 6.90 5.68
CA GLN A 68 -20.47 7.51 4.57
C GLN A 68 -20.10 6.91 3.20
N ALA A 69 -18.82 6.61 2.96
CA ALA A 69 -18.38 5.97 1.72
C ALA A 69 -19.02 4.58 1.53
N ARG A 70 -19.20 3.82 2.62
CA ARG A 70 -19.86 2.51 2.58
C ARG A 70 -21.36 2.65 2.34
N GLU A 71 -22.01 3.64 2.95
CA GLU A 71 -23.43 3.95 2.67
C GLU A 71 -23.65 4.30 1.20
N LEU A 72 -22.81 5.18 0.63
CA LEU A 72 -22.87 5.52 -0.79
C LEU A 72 -22.57 4.32 -1.71
N ARG A 73 -21.74 3.38 -1.28
CA ARG A 73 -21.41 2.19 -2.06
C ARG A 73 -22.55 1.18 -2.14
N ARG A 74 -23.41 1.07 -1.11
CA ARG A 74 -24.54 0.12 -1.09
C ARG A 74 -25.44 0.22 -2.34
N PRO A 75 -25.88 1.41 -2.80
CA PRO A 75 -26.64 1.55 -4.05
C PRO A 75 -25.81 1.43 -5.33
N GLY A 76 -24.53 1.03 -5.26
CA GLY A 76 -23.68 0.83 -6.44
C GLY A 76 -22.92 2.08 -6.92
N ARG A 77 -22.74 3.11 -6.09
CA ARG A 77 -21.88 4.24 -6.48
C ARG A 77 -20.44 3.79 -6.74
N THR A 78 -19.84 4.30 -7.80
CA THR A 78 -18.45 4.02 -8.18
C THR A 78 -17.45 4.77 -7.28
N TYR A 79 -16.18 4.35 -7.29
CA TYR A 79 -15.14 5.02 -6.49
C TYR A 79 -15.00 6.51 -6.84
N ASN A 80 -15.20 6.86 -8.12
CA ASN A 80 -15.11 8.25 -8.57
C ASN A 80 -16.29 9.10 -8.07
N GLU A 81 -17.50 8.53 -8.03
CA GLU A 81 -18.68 9.23 -7.52
C GLU A 81 -18.58 9.45 -6.01
N ILE A 82 -18.12 8.45 -5.25
CA ILE A 82 -17.89 8.57 -3.81
C ILE A 82 -16.77 9.59 -3.52
N GLN A 83 -15.71 9.59 -4.33
CA GLN A 83 -14.66 10.61 -4.23
C GLN A 83 -15.20 12.02 -4.47
N ALA A 84 -16.02 12.21 -5.51
CA ALA A 84 -16.57 13.51 -5.85
C ALA A 84 -17.51 14.02 -4.75
N GLU A 85 -18.30 13.13 -4.16
CA GLU A 85 -19.23 13.45 -3.06
C GLU A 85 -18.50 13.80 -1.76
N LEU A 86 -17.54 12.98 -1.34
CA LEU A 86 -16.91 13.09 -0.02
C LEU A 86 -15.63 13.94 -0.02
N GLY A 87 -15.16 14.40 -1.18
CA GLY A 87 -13.92 15.19 -1.31
C GLY A 87 -12.65 14.44 -0.89
N CYS A 88 -12.70 13.11 -0.77
CA CYS A 88 -11.58 12.29 -0.31
C CYS A 88 -10.82 11.62 -1.47
N SER A 89 -9.55 11.29 -1.27
CA SER A 89 -8.74 10.65 -2.33
C SER A 89 -9.31 9.30 -2.78
N LYS A 90 -9.18 8.99 -4.08
CA LYS A 90 -9.58 7.70 -4.66
C LYS A 90 -9.01 6.48 -3.92
N SER A 91 -7.76 6.59 -3.46
CA SER A 91 -7.08 5.53 -2.71
C SER A 91 -7.74 5.28 -1.36
N SER A 92 -8.17 6.33 -0.65
CA SER A 92 -8.93 6.20 0.60
C SER A 92 -10.27 5.50 0.37
N VAL A 93 -11.05 5.97 -0.62
CA VAL A 93 -12.32 5.33 -1.01
C VAL A 93 -12.09 3.86 -1.34
N SER A 94 -11.12 3.56 -2.20
CA SER A 94 -10.81 2.18 -2.60
C SER A 94 -10.47 1.29 -1.40
N LEU A 95 -9.71 1.79 -0.42
CA LEU A 95 -9.37 1.01 0.77
C LEU A 95 -10.61 0.70 1.62
N TRP A 96 -11.57 1.62 1.69
CA TRP A 96 -12.76 1.50 2.54
C TRP A 96 -13.87 0.61 1.99
N VAL A 97 -13.96 0.52 0.65
CA VAL A 97 -15.10 -0.14 -0.02
C VAL A 97 -14.72 -1.29 -0.96
N ARG A 98 -13.43 -1.63 -1.10
CA ARG A 98 -12.97 -2.72 -1.98
C ARG A 98 -13.52 -4.11 -1.61
N ASP A 99 -13.92 -4.30 -0.36
CA ASP A 99 -14.54 -5.52 0.17
C ASP A 99 -16.03 -5.62 -0.16
N MET A 100 -16.65 -4.53 -0.65
CA MET A 100 -18.08 -4.49 -0.99
C MET A 100 -18.33 -4.90 -2.44
N PRO A 101 -19.57 -5.31 -2.78
CA PRO A 101 -19.95 -5.66 -4.14
C PRO A 101 -19.55 -4.60 -5.16
N LYS A 102 -19.06 -5.05 -6.31
CA LYS A 102 -18.77 -4.16 -7.44
C LYS A 102 -20.11 -3.74 -8.07
N PRO A 103 -20.26 -2.47 -8.43
CA PRO A 103 -21.44 -2.01 -9.15
C PRO A 103 -21.46 -2.62 -10.54
N GLU A 104 -22.65 -2.65 -11.13
CA GLU A 104 -22.85 -3.17 -12.47
C GLU A 104 -21.97 -2.45 -13.49
N ALA A 105 -21.45 -3.22 -14.44
CA ALA A 105 -20.59 -2.69 -15.47
C ALA A 105 -21.38 -1.74 -16.38
N ARG A 106 -20.87 -0.53 -16.61
CA ARG A 106 -21.53 0.50 -17.44
C ARG A 106 -21.51 0.23 -18.94
N CYS A 107 -20.77 -0.80 -19.38
CA CYS A 107 -20.65 -1.16 -20.79
C CYS A 107 -20.46 -2.67 -20.89
N THR A 108 -20.81 -3.23 -22.03
CA THR A 108 -20.63 -4.65 -22.29
C THR A 108 -19.14 -5.00 -22.37
N PRO A 109 -18.76 -6.27 -22.17
CA PRO A 109 -17.40 -6.73 -22.38
C PRO A 109 -16.89 -6.43 -23.80
N GLU A 110 -17.76 -6.44 -24.81
CA GLU A 110 -17.40 -6.15 -26.21
C GLU A 110 -17.13 -4.66 -26.42
N GLU A 111 -17.99 -3.77 -25.92
CA GLU A 111 -17.74 -2.33 -25.93
C GLU A 111 -16.46 -1.96 -25.16
N GLN A 112 -16.20 -2.67 -24.06
CA GLN A 112 -14.96 -2.52 -23.31
C GLN A 112 -13.75 -2.97 -24.14
N ARG A 113 -13.84 -4.10 -24.86
CA ARG A 113 -12.78 -4.58 -25.76
C ARG A 113 -12.56 -3.63 -26.94
N ALA A 114 -13.62 -3.13 -27.56
CA ALA A 114 -13.54 -2.15 -28.64
C ALA A 114 -12.81 -0.87 -28.19
N ARG A 115 -13.07 -0.40 -26.96
CA ARG A 115 -12.34 0.73 -26.35
C ARG A 115 -10.86 0.44 -26.03
N MET A 116 -10.49 -0.84 -25.91
CA MET A 116 -9.15 -1.29 -25.50
C MET A 116 -8.28 -1.78 -26.67
N ASN A 117 -8.88 -2.09 -27.82
CA ASN A 117 -8.18 -2.54 -29.01
C ASN A 117 -7.50 -1.36 -29.69
N HIS A 118 -6.20 -1.50 -29.95
CA HIS A 118 -5.43 -0.62 -30.81
C HIS A 118 -5.31 -1.33 -32.15
N GLU A 119 -5.92 -0.79 -33.19
CA GLU A 119 -5.66 -1.22 -34.57
C GLU A 119 -4.40 -0.52 -35.11
N SER A 120 -3.97 0.60 -34.51
CA SER A 120 -3.03 1.58 -35.10
C SER A 120 -1.70 1.79 -34.37
N ALA A 121 -1.10 0.77 -33.74
CA ALA A 121 0.29 0.92 -33.35
C ALA A 121 1.12 0.71 -34.62
N ASP A 122 1.47 1.79 -35.30
CA ASP A 122 2.30 1.73 -36.51
C ASP A 122 3.72 1.30 -36.12
N VAL A 123 3.90 -0.02 -36.08
CA VAL A 123 5.16 -0.67 -35.72
C VAL A 123 6.25 -0.28 -36.70
N ALA A 124 5.92 -0.19 -37.99
CA ALA A 124 6.90 0.13 -39.03
C ALA A 124 7.42 1.56 -38.85
N ALA A 125 6.53 2.53 -38.62
CA ALA A 125 6.93 3.91 -38.34
C ALA A 125 7.74 4.04 -37.04
N ALA A 126 7.40 3.25 -36.01
CA ALA A 126 8.16 3.23 -34.76
C ALA A 126 9.57 2.64 -34.94
N GLU A 127 9.69 1.51 -35.64
CA GLU A 127 10.97 0.87 -35.93
C GLU A 127 11.86 1.77 -36.80
N ALA A 128 11.31 2.37 -37.86
CA ALA A 128 12.06 3.30 -38.71
C ALA A 128 12.59 4.51 -37.92
N HIS A 129 11.74 5.12 -37.08
CA HIS A 129 12.14 6.25 -36.24
C HIS A 129 13.28 5.88 -35.27
N TRP A 130 13.15 4.74 -34.56
CA TRP A 130 14.19 4.35 -33.60
C TRP A 130 15.48 3.88 -34.28
N ALA A 131 15.40 3.23 -35.44
CA ALA A 131 16.55 2.85 -36.26
C ALA A 131 17.38 4.10 -36.64
N GLU A 132 16.71 5.15 -37.09
CA GLU A 132 17.32 6.44 -37.38
C GLU A 132 17.95 7.08 -36.14
N VAL A 133 17.21 7.15 -35.03
CA VAL A 133 17.67 7.79 -33.77
C VAL A 133 18.91 7.11 -33.20
N VAL A 134 18.99 5.77 -33.22
CA VAL A 134 20.11 5.03 -32.64
C VAL A 134 21.17 4.62 -33.65
N GLY A 135 20.95 4.87 -34.95
CA GLY A 135 21.90 4.57 -36.02
C GLY A 135 22.12 3.08 -36.24
N VAL A 136 21.06 2.27 -36.12
CA VAL A 136 21.12 0.81 -36.38
C VAL A 136 20.08 0.40 -37.42
N ASP A 137 20.30 -0.74 -38.06
CA ASP A 137 19.30 -1.31 -38.96
C ASP A 137 18.08 -1.84 -38.17
N ALA A 138 16.87 -1.65 -38.71
CA ALA A 138 15.63 -2.06 -38.06
C ALA A 138 15.56 -3.58 -37.81
N SER A 139 16.28 -4.41 -38.59
CA SER A 139 16.36 -5.86 -38.38
C SER A 139 17.00 -6.27 -37.05
N VAL A 140 17.71 -5.37 -36.37
CA VAL A 140 18.29 -5.61 -35.04
C VAL A 140 17.20 -5.61 -33.96
N PHE A 141 16.04 -5.00 -34.22
CA PHE A 141 14.97 -4.95 -33.24
C PHE A 141 14.30 -6.31 -33.04
N SER A 142 14.05 -6.62 -31.77
CA SER A 142 13.23 -7.77 -31.40
C SER A 142 11.75 -7.45 -31.59
N LYS A 143 10.93 -8.50 -31.73
CA LYS A 143 9.47 -8.37 -31.89
C LYS A 143 8.88 -7.38 -30.85
N PRO A 144 8.18 -6.33 -31.29
CA PRO A 144 7.70 -5.29 -30.39
C PRO A 144 6.55 -5.77 -29.52
N THR A 145 6.50 -5.26 -28.29
CA THR A 145 5.39 -5.51 -27.36
C THR A 145 4.35 -4.41 -27.46
N ILE A 146 3.19 -4.72 -28.03
CA ILE A 146 2.07 -3.77 -28.12
C ILE A 146 1.25 -3.83 -26.82
N LYS A 147 1.20 -2.71 -26.08
CA LYS A 147 0.36 -2.59 -24.89
C LYS A 147 -1.06 -2.18 -25.29
N LYS A 148 -2.06 -2.84 -24.69
CA LYS A 148 -3.48 -2.46 -24.84
C LYS A 148 -3.68 -0.99 -24.48
N ARG A 149 -4.46 -0.27 -25.28
CA ARG A 149 -4.74 1.14 -25.04
C ARG A 149 -5.56 1.28 -23.76
N ASN A 150 -5.20 2.25 -22.92
CA ASN A 150 -6.09 2.76 -21.89
C ASN A 150 -6.63 4.12 -22.37
N PRO A 151 -7.90 4.22 -22.78
CA PRO A 151 -8.49 5.47 -23.26
C PRO A 151 -8.53 6.57 -22.18
N ARG A 152 -8.40 6.21 -20.91
CA ARG A 152 -8.20 7.15 -19.79
C ARG A 152 -6.77 7.05 -19.25
N THR A 153 -5.81 7.42 -20.10
CA THR A 153 -4.39 7.49 -19.72
C THR A 153 -4.03 8.88 -19.23
N VAL A 154 -3.22 8.96 -18.17
CA VAL A 154 -2.61 10.22 -17.67
C VAL A 154 -1.27 10.50 -18.36
N ARG A 155 -0.87 9.65 -19.33
CA ARG A 155 0.35 9.84 -20.11
C ARG A 155 0.19 11.08 -20.98
N LYS A 156 1.22 11.93 -20.97
CA LYS A 156 1.27 13.16 -21.78
C LYS A 156 1.64 12.91 -23.24
N ASN A 157 2.36 11.81 -23.51
CA ASN A 157 2.82 11.45 -24.86
C ASN A 157 1.82 10.46 -25.48
N THR A 158 0.79 10.99 -26.12
CA THR A 158 -0.26 10.22 -26.82
C THR A 158 -0.61 10.79 -28.20
N GLY A 159 0.22 11.69 -28.73
CA GLY A 159 0.02 12.30 -30.04
C GLY A 159 0.52 11.41 -31.19
N GLU A 160 0.28 11.86 -32.42
CA GLU A 160 0.65 11.15 -33.66
C GLU A 160 2.16 10.95 -33.80
N ASN A 161 2.97 11.83 -33.22
CA ASN A 161 4.44 11.75 -33.22
C ASN A 161 5.01 10.83 -32.12
N TYR A 162 4.17 10.06 -31.43
CA TYR A 162 4.63 9.15 -30.38
C TYR A 162 4.95 7.77 -30.95
N HIS A 163 6.24 7.50 -31.12
CA HIS A 163 6.78 6.25 -31.66
C HIS A 163 7.03 5.16 -30.59
N GLY A 164 6.36 5.23 -29.44
CA GLY A 164 6.54 4.26 -28.36
C GLY A 164 7.80 4.48 -27.51
N CYS A 165 8.29 3.41 -26.90
CA CYS A 165 9.52 3.41 -26.10
C CYS A 165 10.48 2.35 -26.65
N LEU A 166 11.72 2.73 -26.95
CA LEU A 166 12.81 1.79 -27.21
C LEU A 166 13.35 1.22 -25.89
N VAL A 167 13.55 -0.09 -25.83
CA VAL A 167 14.20 -0.77 -24.69
C VAL A 167 15.58 -1.25 -25.13
N ILE A 168 16.61 -0.80 -24.43
CA ILE A 168 17.99 -1.17 -24.68
C ILE A 168 18.43 -2.17 -23.61
N TYR A 169 18.80 -3.38 -24.02
CA TYR A 169 19.40 -4.37 -23.14
C TYR A 169 20.92 -4.28 -23.22
N VAL A 170 21.55 -3.77 -22.16
CA VAL A 170 23.00 -3.82 -22.03
C VAL A 170 23.35 -5.16 -21.38
N ARG A 171 24.09 -6.02 -22.08
CA ARG A 171 24.65 -7.23 -21.46
C ARG A 171 25.51 -6.81 -20.28
N GLN A 172 25.19 -7.37 -19.12
CA GLN A 172 25.72 -7.05 -17.81
C GLN A 172 27.22 -6.71 -17.89
N SER A 173 27.56 -5.43 -17.73
CA SER A 173 28.97 -4.99 -17.66
C SER A 173 29.50 -5.34 -16.27
N ALA A 174 29.66 -6.64 -16.02
CA ALA A 174 30.09 -7.17 -14.73
C ALA A 174 31.44 -6.56 -14.31
N GLU A 175 32.28 -6.22 -15.28
CA GLU A 175 33.54 -5.53 -15.05
C GLU A 175 33.35 -4.10 -14.55
N LEU A 176 32.51 -3.28 -15.22
CA LEU A 176 32.26 -1.91 -14.79
C LEU A 176 31.61 -1.86 -13.40
N TYR A 177 30.65 -2.75 -13.15
CA TYR A 177 29.98 -2.85 -11.86
C TYR A 177 30.96 -3.25 -10.75
N ARG A 178 31.83 -4.25 -10.97
CA ARG A 178 32.87 -4.63 -10.02
C ARG A 178 33.88 -3.50 -9.76
N ARG A 179 34.24 -2.72 -10.78
CA ARG A 179 35.14 -1.54 -10.60
C ARG A 179 34.49 -0.46 -9.74
N MET A 180 33.22 -0.13 -10.00
CA MET A 180 32.47 0.83 -9.20
C MET A 180 32.29 0.35 -7.75
N GLU A 181 31.89 -0.90 -7.57
CA GLU A 181 31.70 -1.52 -6.26
C GLU A 181 33.02 -1.58 -5.46
N GLY A 182 34.11 -2.00 -6.09
CA GLY A 182 35.45 -2.01 -5.46
C GLY A 182 35.93 -0.61 -5.06
N THR A 183 35.67 0.40 -5.89
CA THR A 183 36.01 1.81 -5.57
C THR A 183 35.22 2.29 -4.37
N TRP A 184 33.92 1.97 -4.31
CA TRP A 184 33.05 2.34 -3.20
C TRP A 184 33.46 1.66 -1.90
N TYR A 185 33.72 0.35 -1.90
CA TYR A 185 34.24 -0.36 -0.72
C TYR A 185 35.59 0.20 -0.27
N GLY A 186 36.48 0.57 -1.19
CA GLY A 186 37.75 1.20 -0.86
C GLY A 186 37.57 2.53 -0.11
N ILE A 187 36.60 3.35 -0.51
CA ILE A 187 36.28 4.62 0.18
C ILE A 187 35.66 4.34 1.57
N VAL A 188 34.66 3.46 1.64
CA VAL A 188 33.89 3.22 2.88
C VAL A 188 34.71 2.47 3.93
N LEU A 189 35.48 1.45 3.53
CA LEU A 189 36.30 0.66 4.44
C LEU A 189 37.67 1.30 4.72
N GLY A 190 38.14 2.17 3.82
CA GLY A 190 39.38 2.93 3.99
C GLY A 190 39.25 4.14 4.91
N ALA A 191 38.03 4.63 5.14
CA ALA A 191 37.75 5.71 6.08
C ALA A 191 37.97 5.22 7.53
N ARG A 192 39.19 5.44 8.06
CA ARG A 192 39.46 5.24 9.49
C ARG A 192 38.78 6.35 10.29
N PRO A 193 38.14 6.04 11.44
CA PRO A 193 37.69 7.08 12.33
C PRO A 193 38.91 7.88 12.80
N THR A 194 38.87 9.20 12.61
CA THR A 194 39.82 10.11 13.25
C THR A 194 39.63 10.01 14.76
N ALA A 195 40.70 9.59 15.45
CA ALA A 195 40.78 9.53 16.91
C ALA A 195 40.73 10.93 17.54
#